data_AF-A0A8J6UV30-F1
#
_entry.id   AF-A0A8J6UV30-F1
#
_cell.length_a   1.000
_cell.length_b   1.000
_cell.length_c   1.000
_cell.angle_alpha   90.00
_cell.angle_beta   90.00
_cell.angle_gamma   90.00
#
_symmetry.space_group_name_H-M   'P 1'
#
loop_
_entity.id
_entity.type
_entity.pdbx_description
1 polymer ?
#
loop_
_entity_poly.entity_id
_entity_poly.type
_entity_poly.pdbx_seq_one_letter_code
_entity_poly.pdbx_strand_id
1 'polypeptide(L)'
;MTRSPEPPTPEHWEKIARFLHTVLLKTQQQRVDLLTEAGSTWLQATSAESQINRLTAMLEQQPALPALTVERILAKLFIPAFQGSKPYDQILQRVQQLAIAAAASAPSPEPPPRQQTQDGPPNLSWVGLLLVDAENMNPPEALEAFLQTVGQYPIRHRLAFGNWRKLGRRDQVLYQRGYQMVHVPSGKNSADIKMSLDASLISLWNPSIREVFICSTDSDMLHLGHTLLHLGVTPYRVSRRHNRFSIFNVAQQTAQVFHLSQESQSIDQPQPPTPNAVSVERQAVVPSDVVEVPSLGQMKWWLKVLIMQEQQAKPGEPITLGRLGHLFRDRNHISASEALKANSGYRTLRHFLEDHDGFELSRSPDGQHIVVTLATPAKEKTSPLEPAVAIAASPEKAEGAAGTVALAPPPITDAHSLEQALITLLWRLSSGQTDSQIQLSVLATYFAHIYQEPMSAVLKRIGEPKGLPKFLAKCRSLKVQQQGQDWRITLACVS
;
A
#
# COMPACT_ATOMS: atom_id res chain seq x y z
N MET A 1 -24.03 -21.86 -10.48
CA MET A 1 -23.04 -22.92 -10.75
C MET A 1 -21.91 -22.31 -11.57
N THR A 2 -20.92 -21.71 -10.91
CA THR A 2 -19.69 -21.25 -11.58
C THR A 2 -18.73 -22.43 -11.65
N ARG A 3 -18.50 -22.95 -12.86
CA ARG A 3 -17.48 -23.96 -13.12
C ARG A 3 -16.14 -23.43 -12.63
N SER A 4 -15.41 -24.23 -11.86
CA SER A 4 -13.97 -24.01 -11.63
C SER A 4 -13.29 -23.79 -12.99
N PRO A 5 -12.31 -22.87 -13.09
CA PRO A 5 -11.55 -22.74 -14.32
C PRO A 5 -10.97 -24.11 -14.66
N GLU A 6 -11.29 -24.61 -15.85
CA GLU A 6 -10.73 -25.87 -16.33
C GLU A 6 -9.21 -25.78 -16.29
N PRO A 7 -8.52 -26.85 -15.85
CA PRO A 7 -7.08 -26.86 -15.85
C PRO A 7 -6.57 -26.63 -17.28
N PRO A 8 -5.52 -25.81 -17.46
CA PRO A 8 -4.94 -25.56 -18.78
C PRO A 8 -4.52 -26.87 -19.44
N THR A 9 -4.92 -27.06 -20.70
CA THR A 9 -4.57 -28.26 -21.48
C THR A 9 -3.06 -28.33 -21.76
N PRO A 10 -2.48 -29.52 -22.02
CA PRO A 10 -1.04 -29.72 -22.21
C PRO A 10 -0.40 -28.80 -23.29
N GLU A 11 -1.14 -28.49 -24.35
CA GLU A 11 -0.69 -27.59 -25.42
C GLU A 11 -0.43 -26.15 -24.94
N HIS A 12 -1.04 -25.72 -23.84
CA HIS A 12 -0.86 -24.38 -23.29
C HIS A 12 0.43 -24.25 -22.49
N TRP A 13 0.77 -25.28 -21.74
CA TRP A 13 2.05 -25.33 -21.03
C TRP A 13 3.23 -25.34 -21.99
N GLU A 14 3.08 -26.00 -23.12
CA GLU A 14 4.07 -26.00 -24.19
C GLU A 14 4.28 -24.61 -24.80
N LYS A 15 3.22 -23.82 -25.02
CA LYS A 15 3.32 -22.43 -25.50
C LYS A 15 4.05 -21.53 -24.51
N ILE A 16 3.75 -21.65 -23.21
CA ILE A 16 4.43 -20.90 -22.16
C ILE A 16 5.90 -21.34 -22.05
N ALA A 17 6.17 -22.64 -22.10
CA ALA A 17 7.53 -23.19 -22.07
C ALA A 17 8.37 -22.70 -23.26
N ARG A 18 7.82 -22.67 -24.48
CA ARG A 18 8.51 -22.12 -25.67
C ARG A 18 8.82 -20.63 -25.53
N PHE A 19 7.89 -19.84 -24.97
CA PHE A 19 8.13 -18.44 -24.68
C PHE A 19 9.28 -18.26 -23.69
N LEU A 20 9.23 -18.97 -22.55
CA LEU A 20 10.26 -18.91 -21.52
C LEU A 20 11.63 -19.33 -22.06
N HIS A 21 11.68 -20.41 -22.84
CA HIS A 21 12.90 -20.86 -23.51
C HIS A 21 13.49 -19.79 -24.43
N THR A 22 12.66 -19.11 -25.23
CA THR A 22 13.10 -18.02 -26.11
C THR A 22 13.68 -16.85 -25.33
N VAL A 23 13.01 -16.47 -24.23
CA VAL A 23 13.50 -15.42 -23.32
C VAL A 23 14.85 -15.81 -22.71
N LEU A 24 14.99 -17.04 -22.24
CA LEU A 24 16.21 -17.55 -21.63
C LEU A 24 17.39 -17.55 -22.62
N LEU A 25 17.18 -18.00 -23.86
CA LEU A 25 18.21 -17.95 -24.89
C LEU A 25 18.61 -16.51 -25.25
N LYS A 26 17.63 -15.61 -25.37
CA LYS A 26 17.90 -14.20 -25.66
C LYS A 26 18.69 -13.54 -24.53
N THR A 27 18.32 -13.81 -23.27
CA THR A 27 19.08 -13.36 -22.11
C THR A 27 20.49 -13.95 -22.13
N GLN A 28 20.66 -15.23 -22.43
CA GLN A 28 21.97 -15.86 -22.52
C GLN A 28 22.85 -15.22 -23.61
N GLN A 29 22.27 -14.80 -24.74
CA GLN A 29 23.03 -14.14 -25.81
C GLN A 29 23.39 -12.68 -25.50
N GLN A 30 22.52 -11.96 -24.78
CA GLN A 30 22.65 -10.52 -24.59
C GLN A 30 23.24 -10.14 -23.22
N ARG A 31 22.96 -10.92 -22.19
CA ARG A 31 23.18 -10.61 -20.77
C ARG A 31 23.31 -11.89 -19.93
N VAL A 32 24.39 -12.64 -20.14
CA VAL A 32 24.69 -13.87 -19.35
C VAL A 32 24.72 -13.59 -17.85
N ASP A 33 25.12 -12.38 -17.46
CA ASP A 33 25.20 -11.90 -16.08
C ASP A 33 23.86 -11.93 -15.33
N LEU A 34 22.73 -12.01 -16.03
CA LEU A 34 21.39 -12.05 -15.43
C LEU A 34 20.91 -13.47 -15.10
N LEU A 35 21.59 -14.50 -15.61
CA LEU A 35 21.27 -15.90 -15.36
C LEU A 35 22.07 -16.44 -14.17
N THR A 36 21.50 -17.39 -13.44
CA THR A 36 22.27 -18.15 -12.45
C THR A 36 23.30 -19.03 -13.16
N GLU A 37 24.40 -19.38 -12.48
CA GLU A 37 25.41 -20.30 -13.02
C GLU A 37 24.79 -21.66 -13.40
N ALA A 38 23.88 -22.16 -12.56
CA ALA A 38 23.09 -23.36 -12.85
C ALA A 38 22.18 -23.19 -14.08
N GLY A 39 21.53 -22.03 -14.23
CA GLY A 39 20.69 -21.72 -15.40
C GLY A 39 21.49 -21.65 -16.69
N SER A 40 22.63 -20.96 -16.68
CA SER A 40 23.55 -20.86 -17.81
C SER A 40 24.11 -22.21 -18.25
N THR A 41 24.54 -23.03 -17.29
CA THR A 41 25.07 -24.38 -17.55
C THR A 41 24.00 -25.30 -18.13
N TRP A 42 22.77 -25.24 -17.59
CA TRP A 42 21.64 -26.02 -18.10
C TRP A 42 21.26 -25.65 -19.54
N LEU A 43 21.28 -24.36 -19.90
CA LEU A 43 20.99 -23.92 -21.26
C LEU A 43 22.05 -24.37 -22.29
N GLN A 44 23.30 -24.62 -21.86
CA GLN A 44 24.38 -25.08 -22.74
C GLN A 44 24.44 -26.61 -22.86
N ALA A 45 24.02 -27.34 -21.82
CA ALA A 45 24.21 -28.79 -21.72
C ALA A 45 23.06 -29.62 -22.32
N THR A 46 22.00 -29.01 -22.84
CA THR A 46 20.76 -29.72 -23.19
C THR A 46 20.19 -29.19 -24.51
N SER A 47 19.57 -30.05 -25.33
CA SER A 47 18.90 -29.63 -26.57
C SER A 47 17.66 -28.76 -26.31
N ALA A 48 17.30 -27.89 -27.25
CA ALA A 48 16.15 -27.00 -27.12
C ALA A 48 14.83 -27.75 -26.82
N GLU A 49 14.59 -28.89 -27.49
CA GLU A 49 13.41 -29.71 -27.23
C GLU A 49 13.41 -30.28 -25.81
N SER A 50 14.56 -30.75 -25.31
CA SER A 50 14.64 -31.28 -23.95
C SER A 50 14.49 -30.17 -22.90
N GLN A 51 14.91 -28.94 -23.20
CA GLN A 51 14.68 -27.78 -22.33
C GLN A 51 13.19 -27.40 -22.27
N ILE A 52 12.52 -27.34 -23.43
CA ILE A 52 11.09 -27.04 -23.53
C ILE A 52 10.26 -28.12 -22.83
N ASN A 53 10.57 -29.41 -23.03
CA ASN A 53 9.88 -30.51 -22.36
C ASN A 53 10.05 -30.46 -20.84
N ARG A 54 11.24 -30.12 -20.36
CA ARG A 54 11.50 -29.96 -18.93
C ARG A 54 10.74 -28.77 -18.33
N LEU A 55 10.71 -27.64 -19.02
CA LEU A 55 9.92 -26.47 -18.60
C LEU A 55 8.42 -26.80 -18.59
N THR A 56 7.93 -27.50 -19.61
CA THR A 56 6.52 -27.94 -19.71
C THR A 56 6.16 -28.85 -18.53
N ALA A 57 6.99 -29.85 -18.22
CA ALA A 57 6.78 -30.74 -17.08
C ALA A 57 6.80 -29.99 -15.73
N MET A 58 7.67 -28.98 -15.57
CA MET A 58 7.70 -28.14 -14.36
C MET A 58 6.44 -27.29 -14.21
N LEU A 59 5.85 -26.86 -15.32
CA LEU A 59 4.60 -26.08 -15.34
C LEU A 59 3.39 -26.97 -15.03
N GLU A 60 3.36 -28.19 -15.56
CA GLU A 60 2.29 -29.18 -15.35
C GLU A 60 2.20 -29.72 -13.91
N GLN A 61 3.34 -29.83 -13.22
CA GLN A 61 3.41 -30.40 -11.87
C GLN A 61 2.87 -29.50 -10.75
N GLN A 62 2.35 -28.30 -11.04
CA GLN A 62 1.87 -27.36 -10.01
C GLN A 62 0.34 -27.16 -10.07
N PRO A 63 -0.39 -27.39 -8.96
CA PRO A 63 -1.86 -27.35 -8.93
C PRO A 63 -2.49 -25.95 -8.88
N ALA A 64 -1.72 -24.87 -9.13
CA ALA A 64 -2.14 -23.48 -8.90
C ALA A 64 -1.84 -22.55 -10.08
N LEU A 65 -2.42 -21.34 -10.00
CA LEU A 65 -2.37 -20.24 -10.99
C LEU A 65 -1.03 -20.13 -11.75
N PRO A 66 -1.03 -20.08 -13.10
CA PRO A 66 0.18 -20.12 -13.93
C PRO A 66 1.27 -19.09 -13.58
N ALA A 67 0.89 -17.93 -13.04
CA ALA A 67 1.82 -16.84 -12.71
C ALA A 67 2.79 -17.20 -11.58
N LEU A 68 2.30 -17.79 -10.47
CA LEU A 68 3.12 -18.14 -9.31
C LEU A 68 4.08 -19.29 -9.63
N THR A 69 3.63 -20.24 -10.46
CA THR A 69 4.46 -21.35 -10.92
C THR A 69 5.61 -20.84 -11.78
N VAL A 70 5.33 -19.92 -12.70
CA VAL A 70 6.35 -19.36 -13.59
C VAL A 70 7.33 -18.48 -12.83
N GLU A 71 6.87 -17.69 -11.86
CA GLU A 71 7.74 -16.90 -10.99
C GLU A 71 8.74 -17.77 -10.22
N ARG A 72 8.30 -18.91 -9.66
CA ARG A 72 9.21 -19.87 -9.00
C ARG A 72 10.22 -20.51 -9.95
N ILE A 73 9.84 -20.76 -11.21
CA ILE A 73 10.74 -21.30 -12.24
C ILE A 73 11.78 -20.23 -12.60
N LEU A 74 11.34 -19.00 -12.87
CA LEU A 74 12.22 -17.89 -13.20
C LEU A 74 13.18 -17.55 -12.06
N ALA A 75 12.71 -17.60 -10.81
CA ALA A 75 13.54 -17.32 -9.64
C ALA A 75 14.71 -18.31 -9.46
N LYS A 76 14.62 -19.51 -10.04
CA LYS A 76 15.73 -20.48 -10.05
C LYS A 76 16.72 -20.26 -11.19
N LEU A 77 16.28 -19.62 -12.27
CA LEU A 77 17.04 -19.46 -13.51
C LEU A 77 17.70 -18.09 -13.62
N PHE A 78 17.14 -17.06 -12.98
CA PHE A 78 17.65 -15.69 -12.96
C PHE A 78 18.19 -15.29 -11.59
N ILE A 79 19.22 -14.45 -11.57
CA ILE A 79 19.78 -13.93 -10.32
C ILE A 79 18.78 -13.01 -9.58
N PRO A 80 18.87 -12.90 -8.24
CA PRO A 80 17.96 -12.04 -7.47
C PRO A 80 17.95 -10.58 -7.92
N ALA A 81 19.08 -10.04 -8.37
CA ALA A 81 19.17 -8.65 -8.84
C ALA A 81 18.34 -8.36 -10.11
N PHE A 82 17.99 -9.40 -10.88
CA PHE A 82 17.10 -9.28 -12.04
C PHE A 82 15.62 -9.33 -11.64
N GLN A 83 15.30 -9.94 -10.50
CA GLN A 83 13.95 -10.06 -9.96
C GLN A 83 13.50 -8.67 -9.45
N GLY A 84 12.38 -8.17 -9.97
CA GLY A 84 11.90 -6.79 -9.71
C GLY A 84 12.42 -5.73 -10.69
N SER A 85 13.13 -6.15 -11.76
CA SER A 85 13.44 -5.27 -12.89
C SER A 85 12.27 -5.19 -13.87
N LYS A 86 12.13 -4.07 -14.59
CA LYS A 86 11.08 -3.92 -15.63
C LYS A 86 11.07 -5.06 -16.65
N PRO A 87 12.21 -5.55 -17.18
CA PRO A 87 12.21 -6.70 -18.08
C PRO A 87 11.66 -7.99 -17.45
N TYR A 88 11.93 -8.22 -16.16
CA TYR A 88 11.39 -9.36 -15.43
C TYR A 88 9.86 -9.28 -15.30
N ASP A 89 9.34 -8.10 -14.95
CA ASP A 89 7.89 -7.87 -14.86
C ASP A 89 7.19 -8.04 -16.21
N GLN A 90 7.84 -7.63 -17.31
CA GLN A 90 7.33 -7.85 -18.67
C GLN A 90 7.23 -9.34 -19.03
N ILE A 91 8.19 -10.17 -18.60
CA ILE A 91 8.15 -11.62 -18.81
C ILE A 91 6.95 -12.22 -18.05
N LEU A 92 6.75 -11.83 -16.79
CA LEU A 92 5.61 -12.30 -15.97
C LEU A 92 4.27 -11.85 -16.56
N GLN A 93 4.16 -10.59 -16.98
CA GLN A 93 2.95 -10.06 -17.61
C GLN A 93 2.63 -10.80 -18.92
N ARG A 94 3.65 -11.11 -19.74
CA ARG A 94 3.45 -11.83 -21.00
C ARG A 94 3.03 -13.29 -20.78
N VAL A 95 3.60 -13.95 -19.79
CA VAL A 95 3.19 -15.29 -19.35
C VAL A 95 1.73 -15.29 -18.89
N GLN A 96 1.32 -14.30 -18.10
CA GLN A 96 -0.08 -14.14 -17.69
C GLN A 96 -1.02 -13.95 -18.88
N GLN A 97 -0.63 -13.14 -19.87
CA GLN A 97 -1.41 -12.98 -21.11
C GLN A 97 -1.56 -14.29 -21.88
N LEU A 98 -0.48 -15.09 -22.00
CA LEU A 98 -0.52 -16.39 -22.67
C LEU A 98 -1.41 -17.39 -21.92
N ALA A 99 -1.40 -17.35 -20.59
CA ALA A 99 -2.27 -18.17 -19.75
C ALA A 99 -3.75 -17.77 -19.84
N ILE A 100 -4.05 -16.48 -19.97
CA ILE A 100 -5.43 -15.98 -20.15
C ILE A 100 -5.96 -16.32 -21.55
N ALA A 101 -5.14 -16.11 -22.59
CA ALA A 101 -5.51 -16.43 -23.97
C ALA A 101 -5.77 -17.94 -24.16
N ALA A 102 -5.00 -18.78 -23.46
CA ALA A 102 -5.20 -20.22 -23.39
C ALA A 102 -6.60 -20.59 -22.85
N ALA A 103 -6.99 -20.02 -21.71
CA ALA A 103 -8.28 -20.27 -21.07
C ALA A 103 -9.48 -19.81 -21.93
N ALA A 104 -9.29 -18.82 -22.80
CA ALA A 104 -10.32 -18.31 -23.71
C ALA A 104 -10.52 -19.17 -24.97
N SER A 105 -9.60 -20.10 -25.27
CA SER A 105 -9.60 -20.88 -26.52
C SER A 105 -10.18 -22.30 -26.39
N ALA A 106 -10.69 -22.69 -25.21
CA ALA A 106 -11.35 -23.98 -25.02
C ALA A 106 -12.75 -23.99 -25.67
N PRO A 107 -13.06 -24.93 -26.57
CA PRO A 107 -14.38 -25.02 -27.18
C PRO A 107 -15.40 -25.57 -26.17
N SER A 108 -16.48 -24.83 -25.91
CA SER A 108 -17.66 -25.33 -25.18
C SER A 108 -18.94 -25.13 -26.00
N PRO A 109 -19.93 -26.04 -25.87
CA PRO A 109 -21.02 -26.23 -26.82
C PRO A 109 -22.14 -25.18 -26.67
N GLU A 110 -22.75 -24.82 -27.81
CA GLU A 110 -23.85 -23.83 -27.97
C GLU A 110 -25.04 -24.07 -27.03
N PRO A 111 -25.68 -22.99 -26.51
CA PRO A 111 -26.99 -22.57 -27.04
C PRO A 111 -27.29 -21.05 -26.87
N PRO A 112 -28.55 -20.57 -27.09
CA PRO A 112 -29.11 -19.90 -28.28
C PRO A 112 -29.06 -18.34 -28.20
N PRO A 113 -29.55 -17.59 -29.21
CA PRO A 113 -28.95 -16.29 -29.55
C PRO A 113 -29.68 -15.03 -29.03
N ARG A 114 -28.87 -13.94 -28.99
CA ARG A 114 -29.17 -12.48 -28.96
C ARG A 114 -29.35 -11.90 -27.54
N GLN A 115 -28.80 -10.73 -27.18
CA GLN A 115 -28.53 -9.50 -27.96
C GLN A 115 -27.21 -8.81 -27.57
N GLN A 116 -26.75 -7.96 -28.50
CA GLN A 116 -25.47 -7.25 -28.54
C GLN A 116 -25.31 -6.20 -27.44
N THR A 117 -24.15 -6.19 -26.78
CA THR A 117 -23.43 -4.96 -26.41
C THR A 117 -21.93 -5.20 -26.63
N GLN A 118 -21.31 -4.26 -27.34
CA GLN A 118 -19.89 -4.19 -27.67
C GLN A 118 -19.03 -4.26 -26.41
N ASP A 119 -17.91 -4.99 -26.44
CA ASP A 119 -16.75 -4.61 -25.64
C ASP A 119 -15.46 -5.21 -26.22
N GLY A 120 -14.46 -4.33 -26.34
CA GLY A 120 -13.11 -4.63 -26.80
C GLY A 120 -12.25 -5.31 -25.73
N PRO A 121 -10.91 -5.26 -25.87
CA PRO A 121 -9.99 -5.98 -24.99
C PRO A 121 -10.16 -5.57 -23.51
N PRO A 122 -9.94 -6.47 -22.54
CA PRO A 122 -10.21 -6.18 -21.13
C PRO A 122 -9.26 -5.09 -20.63
N ASN A 123 -9.81 -3.89 -20.44
CA ASN A 123 -9.23 -2.88 -19.57
C ASN A 123 -8.92 -3.53 -18.21
N LEU A 124 -7.75 -3.24 -17.63
CA LEU A 124 -7.48 -3.50 -16.21
C LEU A 124 -8.43 -2.62 -15.39
N SER A 125 -9.69 -3.05 -15.25
CA SER A 125 -10.72 -2.31 -14.55
C SER A 125 -10.31 -2.27 -13.08
N TRP A 126 -10.12 -1.08 -12.54
CA TRP A 126 -9.97 -0.89 -11.11
C TRP A 126 -11.20 -1.42 -10.38
N VAL A 127 -10.98 -1.99 -9.20
CA VAL A 127 -12.01 -2.69 -8.43
C VAL A 127 -12.01 -2.25 -6.97
N GLY A 128 -13.17 -2.41 -6.34
CA GLY A 128 -13.36 -2.32 -4.90
C GLY A 128 -13.26 -3.68 -4.21
N LEU A 129 -12.82 -3.64 -2.95
CA LEU A 129 -12.79 -4.76 -2.02
C LEU A 129 -13.68 -4.44 -0.81
N LEU A 130 -14.52 -5.39 -0.40
CA LEU A 130 -15.36 -5.29 0.79
C LEU A 130 -14.87 -6.27 1.86
N LEU A 131 -14.54 -5.74 3.03
CA LEU A 131 -14.00 -6.48 4.18
C LEU A 131 -15.03 -6.44 5.30
N VAL A 132 -15.55 -7.59 5.71
CA VAL A 132 -16.56 -7.69 6.77
C VAL A 132 -15.96 -8.36 7.99
N ASP A 133 -15.98 -7.66 9.11
CA ASP A 133 -15.81 -8.24 10.43
C ASP A 133 -17.13 -8.90 10.85
N ALA A 134 -17.23 -10.21 10.63
CA ALA A 134 -18.47 -10.97 10.78
C ALA A 134 -18.84 -11.26 12.23
N GLU A 135 -17.91 -11.07 13.16
CA GLU A 135 -18.16 -11.16 14.60
C GLU A 135 -18.93 -9.93 15.08
N ASN A 136 -18.55 -8.76 14.59
CA ASN A 136 -19.10 -7.48 15.04
C ASN A 136 -20.20 -6.93 14.11
N MET A 137 -20.22 -7.30 12.83
CA MET A 137 -21.18 -6.78 11.88
C MET A 137 -21.65 -7.82 10.85
N ASN A 138 -22.94 -7.76 10.53
CA ASN A 138 -23.53 -8.50 9.42
C ASN A 138 -24.21 -7.50 8.46
N PRO A 139 -23.57 -7.11 7.35
CA PRO A 139 -24.13 -6.13 6.44
C PRO A 139 -25.35 -6.70 5.69
N PRO A 140 -26.51 -6.01 5.71
CA PRO A 140 -27.67 -6.41 4.92
C PRO A 140 -27.42 -6.17 3.42
N GLU A 141 -28.14 -6.87 2.55
CA GLU A 141 -27.96 -6.75 1.09
C GLU A 141 -28.22 -5.33 0.59
N ALA A 142 -29.19 -4.65 1.19
CA ALA A 142 -29.48 -3.25 0.87
C ALA A 142 -28.27 -2.33 1.16
N LEU A 143 -27.51 -2.60 2.22
CA LEU A 143 -26.29 -1.84 2.51
C LEU A 143 -25.22 -2.14 1.46
N GLU A 144 -25.02 -3.40 1.07
CA GLU A 144 -24.02 -3.75 0.05
C GLU A 144 -24.34 -3.14 -1.31
N ALA A 145 -25.61 -3.16 -1.71
CA ALA A 145 -26.08 -2.48 -2.91
C ALA A 145 -25.81 -0.97 -2.81
N PHE A 146 -26.04 -0.37 -1.63
CA PHE A 146 -25.68 1.03 -1.40
C PHE A 146 -24.18 1.28 -1.50
N LEU A 147 -23.32 0.43 -0.91
CA LEU A 147 -21.86 0.59 -0.99
C LEU A 147 -21.33 0.58 -2.43
N GLN A 148 -21.96 -0.21 -3.33
CA GLN A 148 -21.65 -0.19 -4.76
C GLN A 148 -21.91 1.18 -5.42
N THR A 149 -22.84 1.97 -4.88
CA THR A 149 -23.14 3.32 -5.38
C THR A 149 -22.25 4.40 -4.77
N VAL A 150 -21.63 4.11 -3.62
CA VAL A 150 -20.73 5.04 -2.92
C VAL A 150 -19.34 5.04 -3.53
N GLY A 151 -18.83 3.86 -3.90
CA GLY A 151 -17.50 3.70 -4.49
C GLY A 151 -17.42 4.20 -5.93
N GLN A 152 -16.22 4.61 -6.34
CA GLN A 152 -15.91 4.91 -7.74
C GLN A 152 -15.71 3.63 -8.56
N TYR A 153 -15.35 2.52 -7.91
CA TYR A 153 -15.06 1.25 -8.55
C TYR A 153 -15.98 0.15 -8.09
N PRO A 154 -16.35 -0.79 -8.99
CA PRO A 154 -17.23 -1.89 -8.64
C PRO A 154 -16.57 -2.79 -7.58
N ILE A 155 -17.30 -3.08 -6.51
CA ILE A 155 -16.89 -4.05 -5.50
C ILE A 155 -16.95 -5.46 -6.12
N ARG A 156 -15.77 -6.01 -6.43
CA ARG A 156 -15.61 -7.35 -7.02
C ARG A 156 -15.13 -8.39 -6.04
N HIS A 157 -14.38 -7.98 -5.02
CA HIS A 157 -13.89 -8.86 -3.99
C HIS A 157 -14.64 -8.63 -2.67
N ARG A 158 -15.00 -9.72 -1.99
CA ARG A 158 -15.74 -9.71 -0.73
C ARG A 158 -15.10 -10.72 0.19
N LEU A 159 -14.58 -10.26 1.32
CA LEU A 159 -13.97 -11.10 2.35
C LEU A 159 -14.72 -10.90 3.64
N ALA A 160 -15.07 -11.99 4.31
CA ALA A 160 -15.61 -11.96 5.66
C ALA A 160 -14.63 -12.64 6.60
N PHE A 161 -14.38 -12.04 7.76
CA PHE A 161 -13.47 -12.52 8.79
C PHE A 161 -14.27 -12.87 10.03
N GLY A 162 -14.05 -14.06 10.57
CA GLY A 162 -14.68 -14.42 11.83
C GLY A 162 -14.43 -15.86 12.26
N ASN A 163 -14.76 -16.13 13.51
CA ASN A 163 -14.79 -17.48 14.03
C ASN A 163 -16.07 -18.19 13.60
N TRP A 164 -16.04 -18.78 12.41
CA TRP A 164 -17.19 -19.49 11.82
C TRP A 164 -17.76 -20.61 12.69
N ARG A 165 -16.99 -21.17 13.62
CA ARG A 165 -17.51 -22.14 14.59
C ARG A 165 -18.53 -21.53 15.55
N LYS A 166 -18.47 -20.22 15.79
CA LYS A 166 -19.34 -19.47 16.70
C LYS A 166 -20.46 -18.70 15.99
N LEU A 167 -20.36 -18.50 14.67
CA LEU A 167 -21.26 -17.65 13.90
C LEU A 167 -22.47 -18.39 13.28
N GLY A 168 -22.64 -19.67 13.59
CA GLY A 168 -23.79 -20.47 13.16
C GLY A 168 -23.93 -20.48 11.64
N ARG A 169 -25.17 -20.33 11.13
CA ARG A 169 -25.49 -20.36 9.69
C ARG A 169 -25.18 -19.06 8.92
N ARG A 170 -24.53 -18.08 9.56
CA ARG A 170 -24.16 -16.82 8.88
C ARG A 170 -23.18 -17.06 7.74
N ASP A 171 -22.38 -18.11 7.87
CA ASP A 171 -21.43 -18.52 6.85
C ASP A 171 -22.09 -18.87 5.51
N GLN A 172 -23.20 -19.62 5.55
CA GLN A 172 -23.96 -20.00 4.38
C GLN A 172 -24.55 -18.78 3.65
N VAL A 173 -25.09 -17.83 4.41
CA VAL A 173 -25.70 -16.61 3.84
C VAL A 173 -24.63 -15.75 3.17
N LEU A 174 -23.50 -15.50 3.84
CA LEU A 174 -22.41 -14.72 3.26
C LEU A 174 -21.79 -15.44 2.05
N TYR A 175 -21.62 -16.76 2.13
CA TYR A 175 -21.10 -17.56 1.02
C TYR A 175 -22.01 -17.48 -0.23
N GLN A 176 -23.33 -17.60 -0.05
CA GLN A 176 -24.31 -17.45 -1.14
C GLN A 176 -24.26 -16.06 -1.77
N ARG A 177 -23.90 -15.03 -0.99
CA ARG A 177 -23.72 -13.64 -1.44
C ARG A 177 -22.32 -13.38 -2.04
N GLY A 178 -21.50 -14.43 -2.22
CA GLY A 178 -20.20 -14.36 -2.90
C GLY A 178 -19.04 -13.90 -2.02
N TYR A 179 -19.18 -13.98 -0.70
CA TYR A 179 -18.06 -13.74 0.22
C TYR A 179 -17.11 -14.93 0.28
N GLN A 180 -15.81 -14.63 0.29
CA GLN A 180 -14.80 -15.59 0.70
C GLN A 180 -14.64 -15.51 2.22
N MET A 181 -14.67 -16.67 2.85
CA MET A 181 -14.73 -16.80 4.30
C MET A 181 -13.33 -17.03 4.84
N VAL A 182 -12.83 -16.09 5.63
CA VAL A 182 -11.54 -16.19 6.30
C VAL A 182 -11.78 -16.62 7.74
N HIS A 183 -11.46 -17.88 8.04
CA HIS A 183 -11.57 -18.38 9.40
C HIS A 183 -10.49 -17.79 10.28
N VAL A 184 -10.89 -17.24 11.43
CA VAL A 184 -9.97 -16.87 12.50
C VAL A 184 -10.22 -17.71 13.75
N PRO A 185 -9.17 -18.16 14.43
CA PRO A 185 -9.30 -18.86 15.70
C PRO A 185 -9.85 -17.93 16.79
N SER A 186 -10.34 -18.53 17.88
CA SER A 186 -10.82 -17.78 19.03
C SER A 186 -9.71 -16.89 19.61
N GLY A 187 -9.96 -15.58 19.71
CA GLY A 187 -9.11 -14.63 20.40
C GLY A 187 -9.72 -13.23 20.31
N LYS A 188 -9.48 -12.39 21.32
CA LYS A 188 -10.20 -11.11 21.51
C LYS A 188 -10.14 -10.20 20.28
N ASN A 189 -9.01 -10.18 19.58
CA ASN A 189 -8.76 -9.30 18.42
C ASN A 189 -8.27 -10.10 17.21
N SER A 190 -8.56 -11.41 17.15
CA SER A 190 -7.99 -12.29 16.11
C SER A 190 -8.55 -11.98 14.72
N ALA A 191 -9.84 -11.63 14.63
CA ALA A 191 -10.46 -11.17 13.40
C ALA A 191 -9.81 -9.88 12.88
N ASP A 192 -9.69 -8.89 13.76
CA ASP A 192 -9.13 -7.56 13.47
C ASP A 192 -7.69 -7.62 12.97
N ILE A 193 -6.84 -8.41 13.65
CA ILE A 193 -5.44 -8.59 13.28
C ILE A 193 -5.34 -9.28 11.91
N LYS A 194 -6.10 -10.35 11.69
CA LYS A 194 -6.06 -11.08 10.41
C LYS A 194 -6.59 -10.23 9.26
N MET A 195 -7.70 -9.52 9.48
CA MET A 195 -8.28 -8.61 8.52
C MET A 195 -7.29 -7.52 8.14
N SER A 196 -6.62 -6.91 9.13
CA SER A 196 -5.63 -5.85 8.88
C SER A 196 -4.42 -6.34 8.08
N LEU A 197 -3.89 -7.52 8.42
CA LEU A 197 -2.77 -8.13 7.73
C LEU A 197 -3.14 -8.49 6.29
N ASP A 198 -4.24 -9.21 6.10
CA ASP A 198 -4.67 -9.68 4.78
C ASP A 198 -5.06 -8.53 3.88
N ALA A 199 -5.82 -7.56 4.38
CA ALA A 199 -6.24 -6.40 3.59
C ALA A 199 -5.03 -5.59 3.10
N SER A 200 -4.02 -5.41 3.96
CA SER A 200 -2.79 -4.70 3.59
C SER A 200 -2.00 -5.47 2.54
N LEU A 201 -1.82 -6.78 2.71
CA LEU A 201 -1.10 -7.63 1.74
C LEU A 201 -1.84 -7.73 0.41
N ILE A 202 -3.15 -7.98 0.44
CA ILE A 202 -3.99 -8.06 -0.76
C ILE A 202 -3.93 -6.75 -1.53
N SER A 203 -4.03 -5.61 -0.85
CA SER A 203 -3.97 -4.29 -1.49
C SER A 203 -2.58 -3.98 -2.06
N LEU A 204 -1.52 -4.40 -1.37
CA LEU A 204 -0.15 -4.25 -1.86
C LEU A 204 0.12 -5.12 -3.10
N TRP A 205 -0.42 -6.34 -3.15
CA TRP A 205 -0.12 -7.34 -4.19
C TRP A 205 -1.10 -7.28 -5.36
N ASN A 206 -2.22 -6.56 -5.22
CA ASN A 206 -3.22 -6.37 -6.28
C ASN A 206 -3.41 -4.87 -6.58
N PRO A 207 -2.58 -4.29 -7.46
CA PRO A 207 -2.66 -2.86 -7.80
C PRO A 207 -3.98 -2.43 -8.46
N SER A 208 -4.82 -3.38 -8.88
CA SER A 208 -6.16 -3.13 -9.40
C SER A 208 -7.16 -2.74 -8.31
N ILE A 209 -6.89 -3.07 -7.04
CA ILE A 209 -7.74 -2.67 -5.92
C ILE A 209 -7.46 -1.20 -5.62
N ARG A 210 -8.48 -0.36 -5.80
CA ARG A 210 -8.38 1.09 -5.59
C ARG A 210 -9.24 1.60 -4.45
N GLU A 211 -10.21 0.79 -4.03
CA GLU A 211 -11.11 1.13 -2.93
C GLU A 211 -11.31 -0.07 -2.01
N VAL A 212 -11.37 0.20 -0.71
CA VAL A 212 -11.63 -0.83 0.30
C VAL A 212 -12.71 -0.34 1.25
N PHE A 213 -13.80 -1.09 1.37
CA PHE A 213 -14.85 -0.87 2.35
C PHE A 213 -14.59 -1.75 3.57
N ILE A 214 -14.31 -1.12 4.71
CA ILE A 214 -14.01 -1.76 5.98
C ILE A 214 -15.29 -1.76 6.82
N CYS A 215 -15.97 -2.88 6.83
CA CYS A 215 -17.20 -3.13 7.54
C CYS A 215 -16.90 -3.68 8.95
N SER A 216 -16.62 -2.77 9.90
CA SER A 216 -16.40 -3.08 11.32
C SER A 216 -16.90 -1.95 12.20
N THR A 217 -17.29 -2.30 13.44
CA THR A 217 -17.64 -1.31 14.48
C THR A 217 -16.46 -0.91 15.34
N ASP A 218 -15.31 -1.58 15.22
CA ASP A 218 -14.13 -1.31 16.03
C ASP A 218 -13.39 -0.04 15.54
N SER A 219 -12.99 0.81 16.49
CA SER A 219 -12.14 1.97 16.24
C SER A 219 -10.71 1.58 15.85
N ASP A 220 -10.23 0.42 16.27
CA ASP A 220 -8.86 -0.06 16.02
C ASP A 220 -8.60 -0.24 14.50
N MET A 221 -9.66 -0.41 13.71
CA MET A 221 -9.59 -0.49 12.25
C MET A 221 -9.23 0.83 11.55
N LEU A 222 -9.10 1.92 12.32
CA LEU A 222 -8.56 3.18 11.80
C LEU A 222 -7.12 3.02 11.29
N HIS A 223 -6.29 2.23 11.96
CA HIS A 223 -4.91 1.99 11.55
C HIS A 223 -4.83 1.25 10.21
N LEU A 224 -5.73 0.31 9.97
CA LEU A 224 -5.87 -0.34 8.67
C LEU A 224 -6.26 0.67 7.59
N GLY A 225 -7.24 1.54 7.86
CA GLY A 225 -7.63 2.62 6.95
C GLY A 225 -6.44 3.51 6.55
N HIS A 226 -5.62 3.93 7.51
CA HIS A 226 -4.43 4.73 7.22
C HIS A 226 -3.35 3.95 6.43
N THR A 227 -3.16 2.67 6.75
CA THR A 227 -2.23 1.81 6.02
C THR A 227 -2.64 1.69 4.55
N LEU A 228 -3.92 1.48 4.26
CA LEU A 228 -4.44 1.39 2.90
C LEU A 228 -4.28 2.71 2.14
N LEU A 229 -4.46 3.86 2.79
CA LEU A 229 -4.18 5.16 2.19
C LEU A 229 -2.71 5.29 1.76
N HIS A 230 -1.77 4.85 2.59
CA HIS A 230 -0.34 4.86 2.25
C HIS A 230 -0.01 3.95 1.07
N LEU A 231 -0.80 2.90 0.86
CA LEU A 231 -0.70 2.01 -0.31
C LEU A 231 -1.39 2.59 -1.56
N GLY A 232 -1.94 3.80 -1.50
CA GLY A 232 -2.66 4.41 -2.61
C GLY A 232 -4.05 3.83 -2.84
N VAL A 233 -4.65 3.22 -1.81
CA VAL A 233 -6.00 2.65 -1.82
C VAL A 233 -6.92 3.50 -0.97
N THR A 234 -8.11 3.84 -1.48
CA THR A 234 -9.07 4.69 -0.78
C THR A 234 -9.93 3.85 0.18
N PRO A 235 -9.84 4.04 1.51
CA PRO A 235 -10.62 3.29 2.47
C PRO A 235 -11.92 4.01 2.84
N TYR A 236 -12.99 3.23 2.95
CA TYR A 236 -14.27 3.64 3.48
C TYR A 236 -14.55 2.84 4.75
N ARG A 237 -14.68 3.50 5.89
CA ARG A 237 -15.09 2.84 7.13
C ARG A 237 -16.61 2.80 7.20
N VAL A 238 -17.16 1.59 7.23
CA VAL A 238 -18.60 1.35 7.37
C VAL A 238 -18.87 0.89 8.79
N SER A 239 -19.48 1.76 9.59
CA SER A 239 -19.86 1.45 10.96
C SER A 239 -21.37 1.43 11.13
N ARG A 240 -21.85 0.56 12.02
CA ARG A 240 -23.27 0.46 12.36
C ARG A 240 -23.56 1.16 13.67
N ARG A 241 -24.61 1.99 13.70
CA ARG A 241 -25.23 2.53 14.91
C ARG A 241 -26.74 2.29 14.85
N HIS A 242 -27.25 1.37 15.67
CA HIS A 242 -28.66 0.97 15.68
C HIS A 242 -29.16 0.55 14.28
N ASN A 243 -30.11 1.28 13.70
CA ASN A 243 -30.73 1.02 12.40
C ASN A 243 -30.13 1.88 11.26
N ARG A 244 -28.93 2.41 11.50
CA ARG A 244 -28.24 3.34 10.61
C ARG A 244 -26.80 2.90 10.40
N PHE A 245 -26.34 2.99 9.16
CA PHE A 245 -24.96 2.76 8.77
C PHE A 245 -24.31 4.08 8.40
N SER A 246 -23.09 4.31 8.88
CA SER A 246 -22.26 5.45 8.52
C SER A 246 -21.09 4.96 7.68
N ILE A 247 -20.95 5.51 6.49
CA ILE A 247 -19.90 5.22 5.53
C ILE A 247 -18.97 6.42 5.50
N PHE A 248 -17.83 6.31 6.16
CA PHE A 248 -16.86 7.38 6.28
C PHE A 248 -15.70 7.17 5.30
N ASN A 249 -15.57 8.05 4.32
CA ASN A 249 -14.42 8.08 3.43
C ASN A 249 -13.21 8.62 4.20
N VAL A 250 -12.23 7.76 4.47
CA VAL A 250 -11.05 8.13 5.26
C VAL A 250 -10.16 9.11 4.48
N ALA A 251 -10.12 9.02 3.15
CA ALA A 251 -9.36 9.98 2.33
C ALA A 251 -10.00 11.37 2.41
N GLN A 252 -11.30 11.47 2.13
CA GLN A 252 -12.00 12.74 1.98
C GLN A 252 -12.54 13.30 3.31
N GLN A 253 -12.50 12.53 4.40
CA GLN A 253 -13.09 12.86 5.70
C GLN A 253 -14.61 13.16 5.61
N THR A 254 -15.29 12.60 4.61
CA THR A 254 -16.73 12.76 4.40
C THR A 254 -17.49 11.54 4.88
N ALA A 255 -18.64 11.73 5.52
CA ALA A 255 -19.54 10.65 5.91
C ALA A 255 -20.82 10.64 5.06
N GLN A 256 -21.26 9.46 4.65
CA GLN A 256 -22.59 9.22 4.09
C GLN A 256 -23.37 8.31 5.03
N VAL A 257 -24.67 8.51 5.12
CA VAL A 257 -25.51 7.81 6.08
C VAL A 257 -26.57 7.02 5.34
N PHE A 258 -26.70 5.75 5.68
CA PHE A 258 -27.68 4.83 5.12
C PHE A 258 -28.64 4.36 6.21
N HIS A 259 -29.94 4.49 5.97
CA HIS A 259 -31.01 4.05 6.88
C HIS A 259 -31.64 2.77 6.35
N LEU A 260 -31.82 1.76 7.22
CA LEU A 260 -32.66 0.62 6.85
C LEU A 260 -34.13 1.00 7.01
N SER A 261 -34.89 0.97 5.92
CA SER A 261 -36.35 0.97 5.99
C SER A 261 -36.79 -0.25 6.79
N GLN A 262 -37.52 -0.06 7.89
CA GLN A 262 -38.16 -1.16 8.60
C GLN A 262 -39.31 -1.69 7.74
N GLU A 263 -39.33 -2.98 7.43
CA GLU A 263 -40.56 -3.64 7.03
C GLU A 263 -41.49 -3.64 8.24
N SER A 264 -42.51 -2.77 8.20
CA SER A 264 -43.57 -2.73 9.19
C SER A 264 -44.32 -4.07 9.18
N GLN A 265 -44.14 -4.88 10.22
CA GLN A 265 -45.14 -5.87 10.60
C GLN A 265 -46.30 -5.16 11.29
N SER A 266 -47.39 -4.90 10.56
CA SER A 266 -48.75 -4.87 11.12
C SER A 266 -49.79 -5.02 10.01
N ILE A 267 -50.73 -5.92 10.27
CA ILE A 267 -51.84 -6.41 9.45
C ILE A 267 -52.91 -5.32 9.23
N ASP A 268 -53.60 -5.41 8.07
CA ASP A 268 -54.85 -4.76 7.63
C ASP A 268 -54.86 -3.26 7.24
N GLN A 269 -54.65 -2.98 5.94
CA GLN A 269 -55.70 -2.52 4.99
C GLN A 269 -55.11 -2.26 3.57
N PRO A 270 -55.89 -2.40 2.49
CA PRO A 270 -55.38 -2.36 1.12
C PRO A 270 -55.38 -0.94 0.53
N GLN A 271 -54.20 -0.43 0.15
CA GLN A 271 -54.04 0.68 -0.80
C GLN A 271 -52.99 0.35 -1.87
N PRO A 272 -53.14 0.89 -3.09
CA PRO A 272 -52.47 0.40 -4.30
C PRO A 272 -50.98 0.77 -4.34
N PRO A 273 -50.17 0.07 -5.16
CA PRO A 273 -48.72 0.09 -5.04
C PRO A 273 -48.13 1.40 -5.57
N THR A 274 -47.51 2.17 -4.69
CA THR A 274 -46.47 3.15 -5.07
C THR A 274 -45.08 2.53 -4.88
N PRO A 275 -44.15 2.71 -5.84
CA PRO A 275 -42.83 2.09 -5.77
C PRO A 275 -41.98 2.69 -4.64
N ASN A 276 -41.34 1.79 -3.88
CA ASN A 276 -40.48 2.05 -2.73
C ASN A 276 -39.54 3.26 -2.90
N ALA A 277 -39.77 4.30 -2.11
CA ALA A 277 -38.85 5.43 -1.98
C ALA A 277 -37.71 5.07 -1.01
N VAL A 278 -36.51 4.91 -1.55
CA VAL A 278 -35.25 4.92 -0.79
C VAL A 278 -34.89 6.39 -0.56
N SER A 279 -34.88 6.84 0.69
CA SER A 279 -34.44 8.20 1.03
C SER A 279 -32.92 8.22 1.25
N VAL A 280 -32.18 8.66 0.22
CA VAL A 280 -30.75 8.98 0.32
C VAL A 280 -30.63 10.44 0.71
N GLU A 281 -30.38 10.71 1.99
CA GLU A 281 -30.04 12.06 2.42
C GLU A 281 -28.53 12.28 2.26
N ARG A 282 -28.14 13.00 1.20
CA ARG A 282 -26.84 13.69 1.16
C ARG A 282 -26.92 14.88 2.10
N GLN A 283 -26.94 14.62 3.40
CA GLN A 283 -26.66 15.66 4.36
C GLN A 283 -25.16 15.91 4.34
N ALA A 284 -24.76 17.13 3.97
CA ALA A 284 -23.72 17.78 4.75
C ALA A 284 -24.26 17.84 6.17
N VAL A 285 -24.01 16.80 6.97
CA VAL A 285 -24.31 16.84 8.38
C VAL A 285 -23.38 17.91 8.92
N VAL A 286 -23.90 19.12 9.06
CA VAL A 286 -23.47 20.06 10.07
C VAL A 286 -23.75 19.32 11.38
N PRO A 287 -22.74 18.82 12.10
CA PRO A 287 -22.94 18.58 13.52
C PRO A 287 -23.21 19.98 14.06
N SER A 288 -24.34 20.19 14.73
CA SER A 288 -24.49 21.41 15.53
C SER A 288 -23.29 21.48 16.48
N ASP A 289 -22.41 22.40 16.14
CA ASP A 289 -21.27 22.97 16.87
C ASP A 289 -20.49 22.01 17.76
N VAL A 290 -19.56 21.29 17.13
CA VAL A 290 -18.12 21.63 17.27
C VAL A 290 -17.47 21.25 15.94
N VAL A 291 -17.06 22.22 15.11
CA VAL A 291 -16.02 21.94 14.11
C VAL A 291 -14.82 21.47 14.93
N GLU A 292 -14.59 20.16 15.01
CA GLU A 292 -13.43 19.62 15.72
C GLU A 292 -12.19 20.13 14.99
N VAL A 293 -11.64 21.21 15.55
CA VAL A 293 -10.50 21.90 14.97
C VAL A 293 -9.32 20.92 15.05
N PRO A 294 -8.65 20.61 13.93
CA PRO A 294 -7.57 19.63 13.91
C PRO A 294 -6.38 20.09 14.73
N SER A 295 -5.91 19.26 15.66
CA SER A 295 -4.70 19.54 16.46
C SER A 295 -3.49 19.91 15.58
N LEU A 296 -2.51 20.62 16.14
CA LEU A 296 -1.31 21.04 15.40
C LEU A 296 -0.57 19.86 14.74
N GLY A 297 -0.49 18.73 15.43
CA GLY A 297 0.09 17.50 14.88
C GLY A 297 -0.68 16.95 13.68
N GLN A 298 -2.02 16.96 13.74
CA GLN A 298 -2.87 16.55 12.63
C GLN A 298 -2.75 17.51 11.44
N MET A 299 -2.69 18.82 11.68
CA MET A 299 -2.47 19.80 10.60
C MET A 299 -1.11 19.61 9.94
N LYS A 300 -0.03 19.45 10.73
CA LYS A 300 1.31 19.17 10.21
C LYS A 300 1.27 17.96 9.29
N TRP A 301 0.60 16.89 9.72
CA TRP A 301 0.50 15.66 8.95
C TRP A 301 -0.35 15.82 7.68
N TRP A 302 -1.54 16.45 7.76
CA TRP A 302 -2.39 16.71 6.59
C TRP A 302 -1.69 17.52 5.53
N LEU A 303 -0.97 18.57 5.92
CA LEU A 303 -0.21 19.38 4.99
C LEU A 303 0.89 18.57 4.30
N LYS A 304 1.57 17.66 5.02
CA LYS A 304 2.55 16.73 4.39
C LYS A 304 1.89 15.81 3.37
N VAL A 305 0.76 15.21 3.71
CA VAL A 305 0.01 14.31 2.82
C VAL A 305 -0.43 15.05 1.56
N LEU A 306 -0.97 16.26 1.71
CA LEU A 306 -1.38 17.09 0.57
C LEU A 306 -0.21 17.42 -0.36
N ILE A 307 0.95 17.77 0.20
CA ILE A 307 2.16 18.04 -0.58
C ILE A 307 2.60 16.78 -1.35
N MET A 308 2.65 15.62 -0.69
CA MET A 308 3.04 14.36 -1.35
C MET A 308 2.07 13.98 -2.47
N GLN A 309 0.76 14.09 -2.22
CA GLN A 309 -0.27 13.75 -3.21
C GLN A 309 -0.20 14.65 -4.43
N GLU A 310 -0.06 15.96 -4.23
CA GLU A 310 0.01 16.92 -5.35
C GLU A 310 1.32 16.75 -6.14
N GLN A 311 2.45 16.46 -5.48
CA GLN A 311 3.73 16.13 -6.14
C GLN A 311 3.66 14.82 -6.95
N GLN A 312 2.91 13.82 -6.46
CA GLN A 312 2.71 12.57 -7.18
C GLN A 312 1.78 12.74 -8.38
N ALA A 313 0.72 13.53 -8.24
CA ALA A 313 -0.21 13.83 -9.31
C ALA A 313 0.43 14.68 -10.41
N LYS A 314 1.34 15.59 -10.03
CA LYS A 314 2.03 16.51 -10.93
C LYS A 314 3.53 16.57 -10.64
N PRO A 315 4.31 15.57 -11.07
CA PRO A 315 5.75 15.53 -10.81
C PRO A 315 6.45 16.76 -11.39
N GLY A 316 7.18 17.49 -10.54
CA GLY A 316 7.96 18.67 -10.94
C GLY A 316 7.17 19.99 -10.95
N GLU A 317 5.85 20.00 -10.73
CA GLU A 317 5.09 21.24 -10.58
C GLU A 317 5.26 21.78 -9.14
N PRO A 318 5.75 23.02 -8.96
CA PRO A 318 5.92 23.59 -7.63
C PRO A 318 4.57 23.88 -6.97
N ILE A 319 4.40 23.48 -5.71
CA ILE A 319 3.16 23.69 -4.97
C ILE A 319 3.22 25.05 -4.29
N THR A 320 2.39 25.98 -4.73
CA THR A 320 2.32 27.31 -4.10
C THR A 320 1.60 27.24 -2.75
N LEU A 321 1.97 28.14 -1.83
CA LEU A 321 1.31 28.28 -0.53
C LEU A 321 -0.21 28.51 -0.66
N GLY A 322 -0.61 29.31 -1.66
CA GLY A 322 -2.02 29.55 -1.98
C GLY A 322 -2.73 28.27 -2.42
N ARG A 323 -2.11 27.49 -3.33
CA ARG A 323 -2.63 26.20 -3.77
C ARG A 323 -2.76 25.22 -2.61
N LEU A 324 -1.75 25.14 -1.74
CA LEU A 324 -1.80 24.29 -0.55
C LEU A 324 -2.92 24.68 0.41
N GLY A 325 -3.12 25.99 0.62
CA GLY A 325 -4.24 26.50 1.41
C GLY A 325 -5.61 26.16 0.81
N HIS A 326 -5.75 26.25 -0.52
CA HIS A 326 -6.95 25.82 -1.23
C HIS A 326 -7.19 24.32 -1.10
N LEU A 327 -6.18 23.48 -1.36
CA LEU A 327 -6.28 22.03 -1.19
C LEU A 327 -6.68 21.64 0.23
N PHE A 328 -6.14 22.34 1.23
CA PHE A 328 -6.51 22.14 2.63
C PHE A 328 -7.97 22.51 2.88
N ARG A 329 -8.43 23.67 2.38
CA ARG A 329 -9.81 24.14 2.56
C ARG A 329 -10.81 23.22 1.86
N ASP A 330 -10.52 22.85 0.63
CA ASP A 330 -11.38 22.00 -0.20
C ASP A 330 -11.55 20.61 0.44
N ARG A 331 -10.50 20.11 1.12
CA ARG A 331 -10.52 18.81 1.79
C ARG A 331 -11.15 18.84 3.19
N ASN A 332 -10.91 19.87 3.99
CA ASN A 332 -11.28 19.89 5.41
C ASN A 332 -12.46 20.79 5.72
N HIS A 333 -13.03 21.48 4.72
CA HIS A 333 -14.12 22.44 4.87
C HIS A 333 -13.85 23.62 5.83
N ILE A 334 -12.59 23.79 6.26
CA ILE A 334 -12.09 24.92 7.07
C ILE A 334 -10.79 25.42 6.44
N SER A 335 -10.57 26.74 6.41
CA SER A 335 -9.29 27.24 5.92
C SER A 335 -8.16 26.88 6.88
N ALA A 336 -6.96 26.66 6.35
CA ALA A 336 -5.80 26.36 7.19
C ALA A 336 -5.55 27.46 8.24
N SER A 337 -5.79 28.73 7.89
CA SER A 337 -5.65 29.86 8.83
C SER A 337 -6.71 29.86 9.93
N GLU A 338 -7.97 29.49 9.65
CA GLU A 338 -9.01 29.35 10.68
C GLU A 338 -8.72 28.18 11.61
N ALA A 339 -8.29 27.04 11.06
CA ALA A 339 -7.89 25.88 11.84
C ALA A 339 -6.68 26.18 12.75
N LEU A 340 -5.70 26.92 12.24
CA LEU A 340 -4.54 27.38 13.00
C LEU A 340 -4.93 28.34 14.11
N LYS A 341 -5.77 29.34 13.81
CA LYS A 341 -6.21 30.33 14.80
C LYS A 341 -6.97 29.71 15.96
N ALA A 342 -7.69 28.62 15.73
CA ALA A 342 -8.48 27.97 16.76
C ALA A 342 -7.68 26.97 17.62
N ASN A 343 -6.51 26.50 17.15
CA ASN A 343 -5.66 25.55 17.90
C ASN A 343 -4.27 26.08 18.28
N SER A 344 -3.95 27.33 17.97
CA SER A 344 -2.61 27.89 18.20
C SER A 344 -2.58 29.42 18.14
N GLY A 345 -1.42 29.99 18.49
CA GLY A 345 -1.12 31.42 18.24
C GLY A 345 -0.78 31.75 16.78
N TYR A 346 -0.79 30.78 15.86
CA TYR A 346 -0.45 31.00 14.46
C TYR A 346 -1.56 31.78 13.74
N ARG A 347 -1.20 32.95 13.20
CA ARG A 347 -2.14 33.79 12.45
C ARG A 347 -2.29 33.38 10.99
N THR A 348 -1.31 32.68 10.42
CA THR A 348 -1.29 32.30 9.00
C THR A 348 -0.65 30.93 8.80
N LEU A 349 -1.04 30.25 7.72
CA LEU A 349 -0.39 29.01 7.26
C LEU A 349 1.10 29.19 7.02
N ARG A 350 1.52 30.37 6.54
CA ARG A 350 2.93 30.68 6.31
C ARG A 350 3.75 30.58 7.59
N HIS A 351 3.33 31.28 8.64
CA HIS A 351 4.05 31.29 9.92
C HIS A 351 4.13 29.90 10.54
N PHE A 352 3.06 29.10 10.39
CA PHE A 352 3.07 27.71 10.83
C PHE A 352 4.10 26.87 10.09
N LEU A 353 4.19 26.99 8.76
CA LEU A 353 5.15 26.24 7.95
C LEU A 353 6.60 26.70 8.20
N GLU A 354 6.84 27.99 8.47
CA GLU A 354 8.16 28.53 8.83
C GLU A 354 8.67 27.97 10.17
N ASP A 355 7.79 27.77 11.14
CA ASP A 355 8.14 27.26 12.48
C ASP A 355 8.27 25.73 12.56
N HIS A 356 8.05 24.99 11.46
CA HIS A 356 8.05 23.54 11.47
C HIS A 356 9.06 22.96 10.47
N ASP A 357 10.10 22.31 11.01
CA ASP A 357 11.24 21.68 10.28
C ASP A 357 10.88 20.64 9.20
N GLY A 358 9.59 20.32 9.04
CA GLY A 358 9.13 19.41 7.99
C GLY A 358 8.85 20.09 6.65
N PHE A 359 8.96 21.42 6.57
CA PHE A 359 8.60 22.20 5.39
C PHE A 359 9.72 23.17 5.04
N GLU A 360 9.94 23.32 3.74
CA GLU A 360 10.83 24.33 3.17
C GLU A 360 9.99 25.31 2.35
N LEU A 361 10.23 26.59 2.57
CA LEU A 361 9.56 27.68 1.86
C LEU A 361 10.60 28.37 0.96
N SER A 362 10.36 28.33 -0.34
CA SER A 362 11.20 29.00 -1.34
C SER A 362 10.36 29.98 -2.16
N ARG A 363 11.00 30.97 -2.80
CA ARG A 363 10.32 31.83 -3.77
C ARG A 363 10.34 31.15 -5.13
N SER A 364 9.20 31.20 -5.83
CA SER A 364 9.08 30.78 -7.23
C SER A 364 10.13 31.48 -8.10
N PRO A 365 10.58 30.90 -9.24
CA PRO A 365 11.50 31.54 -10.18
C PRO A 365 11.04 32.95 -10.62
N ASP A 366 9.73 33.14 -10.72
CA ASP A 366 9.11 34.41 -11.13
C ASP A 366 9.01 35.42 -9.97
N GLY A 367 9.42 35.04 -8.75
CA GLY A 367 9.44 35.88 -7.55
C GLY A 367 8.06 36.20 -6.94
N GLN A 368 6.97 35.88 -7.63
CA GLN A 368 5.61 36.28 -7.22
C GLN A 368 4.93 35.37 -6.19
N HIS A 369 5.36 34.10 -6.08
CA HIS A 369 4.70 33.11 -5.25
C HIS A 369 5.67 32.42 -4.30
N ILE A 370 5.16 32.04 -3.12
CA ILE A 370 5.87 31.19 -2.17
C ILE A 370 5.55 29.74 -2.51
N VAL A 371 6.58 28.94 -2.74
CA VAL A 371 6.50 27.50 -3.00
C VAL A 371 6.80 26.75 -1.71
N VAL A 372 6.02 25.71 -1.46
CA VAL A 372 6.15 24.83 -0.29
C VAL A 372 6.67 23.48 -0.76
N THR A 373 7.77 23.01 -0.18
CA THR A 373 8.32 21.67 -0.37
C THR A 373 8.46 20.97 0.97
N LEU A 374 8.52 19.64 0.97
CA LEU A 374 8.89 18.91 2.17
C LEU A 374 10.39 19.05 2.40
N ALA A 375 10.76 19.38 3.63
CA ALA A 375 12.17 19.49 3.99
C ALA A 375 12.86 18.16 3.74
N THR A 376 13.93 18.19 2.95
CA THR A 376 14.77 17.01 2.77
C THR A 376 15.73 16.98 3.94
N PRO A 377 15.90 15.87 4.69
CA PRO A 377 16.85 15.83 5.80
C PRO A 377 18.25 16.15 5.27
N ALA A 378 18.70 17.38 5.51
CA ALA A 378 19.95 17.89 4.97
C ALA A 378 21.13 17.24 5.69
N LYS A 379 22.05 16.67 4.91
CA LYS A 379 23.44 16.44 5.29
C LYS A 379 24.01 17.72 5.91
N GLU A 380 24.57 17.62 7.11
CA GLU A 380 25.21 18.73 7.83
C GLU A 380 26.18 19.50 6.92
N LYS A 381 25.94 20.81 6.77
CA LYS A 381 26.86 21.76 6.14
C LYS A 381 28.05 22.00 7.07
N THR A 382 29.20 21.47 6.70
CA THR A 382 30.50 21.90 7.23
C THR A 382 30.91 23.19 6.50
N SER A 383 31.05 24.30 7.23
CA SER A 383 31.78 25.47 6.75
C SER A 383 33.30 25.21 6.82
N PRO A 384 34.08 25.72 5.87
CA PRO A 384 35.28 26.44 6.26
C PRO A 384 35.41 27.82 5.58
N LEU A 385 36.11 28.70 6.28
CA LEU A 385 36.45 30.08 5.91
C LEU A 385 37.19 30.20 4.56
N GLU A 386 36.90 31.29 3.86
CA GLU A 386 37.66 31.88 2.74
C GLU A 386 38.63 32.98 3.26
N PRO A 387 39.50 33.61 2.42
CA PRO A 387 40.02 33.23 1.09
C PRO A 387 41.55 33.49 0.92
N ALA A 388 42.16 33.02 -0.20
CA ALA A 388 42.96 33.87 -1.11
C ALA A 388 43.59 33.12 -2.30
N VAL A 389 43.58 33.83 -3.43
CA VAL A 389 44.39 33.72 -4.67
C VAL A 389 43.85 32.88 -5.83
N ALA A 390 43.39 33.63 -6.84
CA ALA A 390 43.02 33.24 -8.20
C ALA A 390 44.23 32.83 -9.06
N ILE A 391 44.04 31.96 -10.07
CA ILE A 391 44.40 32.18 -11.50
C ILE A 391 43.49 31.31 -12.42
N ALA A 392 43.06 31.96 -13.51
CA ALA A 392 42.33 31.59 -14.73
C ALA A 392 42.39 30.16 -15.32
N ALA A 393 41.25 29.67 -15.86
CA ALA A 393 40.93 29.61 -17.32
C ALA A 393 39.81 28.58 -17.63
N SER A 394 38.79 29.00 -18.40
CA SER A 394 37.64 28.24 -18.94
C SER A 394 38.00 27.42 -20.22
N PRO A 395 37.05 26.84 -21.00
CA PRO A 395 35.83 26.02 -20.73
C PRO A 395 35.78 24.70 -21.56
N GLU A 396 34.83 23.77 -21.30
CA GLU A 396 33.90 23.21 -22.31
C GLU A 396 33.01 22.02 -21.82
N LYS A 397 31.70 22.20 -22.03
CA LYS A 397 30.61 21.28 -22.49
C LYS A 397 30.23 19.94 -21.80
N ALA A 398 28.94 19.94 -21.40
CA ALA A 398 27.82 19.00 -21.73
C ALA A 398 27.88 17.57 -21.16
N GLU A 399 26.81 16.84 -20.84
CA GLU A 399 25.35 16.99 -20.67
C GLU A 399 24.88 15.63 -20.11
N GLY A 400 23.81 15.62 -19.30
CA GLY A 400 22.79 14.57 -19.25
C GLY A 400 23.11 13.16 -18.70
N ALA A 401 22.51 12.82 -17.56
CA ALA A 401 21.55 11.69 -17.43
C ALA A 401 21.15 11.45 -15.96
N ALA A 402 19.94 11.88 -15.61
CA ALA A 402 19.29 11.50 -14.36
C ALA A 402 18.69 10.09 -14.50
N GLY A 403 19.33 9.10 -13.88
CA GLY A 403 18.79 7.76 -13.68
C GLY A 403 18.47 7.54 -12.20
N THR A 404 17.21 7.27 -11.89
CA THR A 404 16.74 6.91 -10.55
C THR A 404 17.26 5.51 -10.21
N VAL A 405 18.44 5.45 -9.61
CA VAL A 405 19.00 4.24 -9.03
C VAL A 405 18.25 3.98 -7.72
N ALA A 406 17.64 2.80 -7.58
CA ALA A 406 17.22 2.28 -6.28
C ALA A 406 18.50 2.06 -5.46
N LEU A 407 18.91 3.09 -4.72
CA LEU A 407 20.14 3.10 -3.97
C LEU A 407 20.04 2.05 -2.86
N ALA A 408 20.92 1.06 -2.91
CA ALA A 408 21.17 0.19 -1.77
C ALA A 408 21.41 1.06 -0.51
N PRO A 409 20.98 0.61 0.68
CA PRO A 409 21.20 1.37 1.90
C PRO A 409 22.71 1.64 2.07
N PRO A 410 23.10 2.85 2.49
CA PRO A 410 24.50 3.21 2.60
C PRO A 410 25.24 2.23 3.52
N PRO A 411 26.48 1.82 3.18
CA PRO A 411 27.24 0.88 3.98
C PRO A 411 27.51 1.46 5.38
N ILE A 412 27.41 0.60 6.39
CA ILE A 412 27.68 0.97 7.77
C ILE A 412 29.17 0.77 8.03
N THR A 413 29.91 1.86 8.24
CA THR A 413 31.37 1.86 8.41
C THR A 413 31.81 2.15 9.85
N ASP A 414 30.96 2.78 10.65
CA ASP A 414 31.27 3.29 11.98
C ASP A 414 30.03 3.35 12.89
N ALA A 415 30.23 3.75 14.14
CA ALA A 415 29.17 3.86 15.14
C ALA A 415 28.08 4.88 14.74
N HIS A 416 28.45 5.97 14.08
CA HIS A 416 27.52 7.03 13.72
C HIS A 416 26.60 6.60 12.56
N SER A 417 27.16 5.99 11.52
CA SER A 417 26.41 5.40 10.41
C SER A 417 25.49 4.26 10.87
N LEU A 418 25.90 3.47 11.87
CA LEU A 418 25.01 2.50 12.51
C LEU A 418 23.87 3.19 13.25
N GLU A 419 24.14 4.23 14.04
CA GLU A 419 23.08 5.01 14.72
C GLU A 419 22.09 5.61 13.71
N GLN A 420 22.56 6.21 12.61
CA GLN A 420 21.70 6.76 11.55
C GLN A 420 20.85 5.70 10.84
N ALA A 421 21.44 4.51 10.58
CA ALA A 421 20.71 3.38 10.04
C ALA A 421 19.57 2.94 10.99
N LEU A 422 19.85 2.88 12.30
CA LEU A 422 18.85 2.53 13.31
C LEU A 422 17.78 3.61 13.47
N ILE A 423 18.12 4.89 13.42
CA ILE A 423 17.16 6.00 13.42
C ILE A 423 16.24 5.89 12.20
N THR A 424 16.80 5.66 11.01
CA THR A 424 16.02 5.52 9.78
C THR A 424 15.06 4.33 9.85
N LEU A 425 15.52 3.21 10.39
CA LEU A 425 14.70 2.02 10.61
C LEU A 425 13.60 2.26 11.63
N LEU A 426 13.94 2.85 12.78
CA LEU A 426 12.99 3.20 13.82
C LEU A 426 11.93 4.16 13.30
N TRP A 427 12.33 5.19 12.55
CA TRP A 427 11.42 6.14 11.92
C TRP A 427 10.44 5.46 10.96
N ARG A 428 10.90 4.47 10.19
CA ARG A 428 10.04 3.67 9.31
C ARG A 428 9.09 2.78 10.11
N LEU A 429 9.60 2.09 11.13
CA LEU A 429 8.82 1.16 11.95
C LEU A 429 7.83 1.89 12.87
N SER A 430 8.13 3.11 13.30
CA SER A 430 7.26 3.94 14.14
C SER A 430 6.24 4.75 13.33
N SER A 431 6.22 4.59 12.00
CA SER A 431 5.42 5.45 11.11
C SER A 431 5.70 6.96 11.31
N GLY A 432 6.93 7.31 11.70
CA GLY A 432 7.36 8.68 11.96
C GLY A 432 6.90 9.28 13.29
N GLN A 433 6.39 8.48 14.22
CA GLN A 433 6.11 8.91 15.60
C GLN A 433 7.38 8.77 16.46
N THR A 434 7.66 9.76 17.32
CA THR A 434 8.83 9.77 18.21
C THR A 434 8.64 8.92 19.46
N ASP A 435 7.39 8.74 19.89
CA ASP A 435 7.06 8.12 21.18
C ASP A 435 6.75 6.62 21.07
N SER A 436 6.75 6.06 19.85
CA SER A 436 6.45 4.64 19.65
C SER A 436 7.62 3.76 20.12
N GLN A 437 7.34 2.93 21.13
CA GLN A 437 8.30 1.93 21.61
C GLN A 437 8.33 0.71 20.69
N ILE A 438 9.51 0.41 20.14
CA ILE A 438 9.74 -0.74 19.26
C ILE A 438 10.56 -1.78 20.02
N GLN A 439 10.18 -3.05 19.92
CA GLN A 439 10.96 -4.16 20.49
C GLN A 439 12.29 -4.31 19.75
N LEU A 440 13.37 -4.50 20.50
CA LEU A 440 14.72 -4.62 19.94
C LEU A 440 14.88 -5.82 19.01
N SER A 441 14.15 -6.91 19.28
CA SER A 441 14.09 -8.10 18.42
C SER A 441 13.55 -7.77 17.03
N VAL A 442 12.44 -7.03 16.96
CA VAL A 442 11.82 -6.58 15.70
C VAL A 442 12.79 -5.69 14.92
N LEU A 443 13.43 -4.73 15.59
CA LEU A 443 14.43 -3.87 14.96
C LEU A 443 15.62 -4.67 14.42
N ALA A 444 16.10 -5.67 15.16
CA ALA A 444 17.21 -6.53 14.74
C ALA A 444 16.86 -7.39 13.52
N THR A 445 15.66 -7.96 13.48
CA THR A 445 15.17 -8.72 12.31
C THR A 445 15.07 -7.82 11.08
N TYR A 446 14.51 -6.62 11.24
CA TYR A 446 14.37 -5.67 10.12
C TYR A 446 15.72 -5.16 9.62
N PHE A 447 16.64 -4.89 10.55
CA PHE A 447 18.01 -4.52 10.21
C PHE A 447 18.70 -5.61 9.38
N ALA A 448 18.64 -6.87 9.83
CA ALA A 448 19.24 -7.99 9.12
C ALA A 448 18.65 -8.17 7.71
N HIS A 449 17.35 -7.92 7.55
CA HIS A 449 16.69 -7.95 6.25
C HIS A 449 17.18 -6.85 5.30
N ILE A 450 17.31 -5.61 5.79
CA ILE A 450 17.72 -4.47 4.94
C ILE A 450 19.21 -4.51 4.61
N TYR A 451 20.06 -4.83 5.59
CA TYR A 451 21.51 -4.76 5.46
C TYR A 451 22.15 -6.11 5.12
N GLN A 452 21.35 -7.19 5.05
CA GLN A 452 21.81 -8.57 4.79
C GLN A 452 22.91 -9.05 5.77
N GLU A 453 23.02 -8.41 6.93
CA GLU A 453 24.01 -8.67 7.96
C GLU A 453 23.37 -8.50 9.34
N PRO A 454 23.54 -9.45 10.29
CA PRO A 454 22.99 -9.29 11.63
C PRO A 454 23.71 -8.15 12.38
N MET A 455 22.95 -7.40 13.19
CA MET A 455 23.46 -6.22 13.89
C MET A 455 24.65 -6.53 14.82
N SER A 456 24.73 -7.75 15.35
CA SER A 456 25.86 -8.23 16.16
C SER A 456 27.17 -8.34 15.36
N ALA A 457 27.10 -8.73 14.08
CA ALA A 457 28.26 -8.77 13.20
C ALA A 457 28.75 -7.36 12.87
N VAL A 458 27.83 -6.44 12.58
CA VAL A 458 28.15 -5.02 12.35
C VAL A 458 28.82 -4.41 13.58
N LEU A 459 28.28 -4.61 14.79
CA LEU A 459 28.87 -4.13 16.04
C LEU A 459 30.28 -4.66 16.26
N LYS A 460 30.52 -5.94 15.96
CA LYS A 460 31.86 -6.54 16.05
C LYS A 460 32.81 -5.92 15.03
N ARG A 461 32.35 -5.68 13.80
CA ARG A 461 33.11 -5.07 12.71
C ARG A 461 33.53 -3.63 13.01
N ILE A 462 32.67 -2.84 13.63
CA ILE A 462 32.97 -1.45 14.02
C ILE A 462 33.69 -1.32 15.37
N GLY A 463 34.08 -2.44 16.01
CA GLY A 463 34.85 -2.43 17.26
C GLY A 463 34.04 -2.10 18.51
N GLU A 464 32.74 -2.40 18.55
CA GLU A 464 31.85 -2.23 19.72
C GLU A 464 31.51 -3.59 20.38
N PRO A 465 32.42 -4.18 21.17
CA PRO A 465 32.29 -5.56 21.68
C PRO A 465 31.31 -5.70 22.87
N LYS A 466 30.70 -4.61 23.34
CA LYS A 466 29.97 -4.59 24.61
C LYS A 466 28.48 -4.99 24.49
N GLY A 467 28.03 -5.43 23.31
CA GLY A 467 26.66 -5.89 23.07
C GLY A 467 25.68 -4.76 22.78
N LEU A 468 24.61 -5.10 22.06
CA LEU A 468 23.67 -4.13 21.47
C LEU A 468 23.04 -3.15 22.49
N PRO A 469 22.54 -3.57 23.67
CA PRO A 469 21.97 -2.63 24.63
C PRO A 469 22.98 -1.57 25.12
N LYS A 470 24.26 -1.92 25.27
CA LYS A 470 25.30 -0.97 25.71
C LYS A 470 25.68 0.00 24.60
N PHE A 471 25.68 -0.43 23.34
CA PHE A 471 25.84 0.47 22.20
C PHE A 471 24.69 1.48 22.14
N LEU A 472 23.45 0.99 22.21
CA LEU A 472 22.26 1.84 22.15
C LEU A 472 22.18 2.85 23.30
N ALA A 473 22.66 2.48 24.49
CA ALA A 473 22.76 3.40 25.62
C ALA A 473 23.79 4.55 25.41
N LYS A 474 24.73 4.42 24.46
CA LYS A 474 25.64 5.50 24.07
C LYS A 474 25.05 6.43 23.01
N CYS A 475 24.06 5.97 22.24
CA CYS A 475 23.42 6.75 21.19
C CYS A 475 22.58 7.87 21.83
N ARG A 476 22.86 9.13 21.48
CA ARG A 476 22.14 10.28 22.05
C ARG A 476 20.73 10.40 21.48
N SER A 477 20.52 9.87 20.28
CA SER A 477 19.26 9.97 19.54
C SER A 477 18.28 8.86 19.90
N LEU A 478 18.67 7.91 20.75
CA LEU A 478 17.93 6.70 21.06
C LEU A 478 17.75 6.56 22.57
N LYS A 479 16.53 6.24 23.01
CA LYS A 479 16.27 5.85 24.40
C LYS A 479 15.98 4.36 24.43
N VAL A 480 16.71 3.66 25.30
CA VAL A 480 16.52 2.23 25.52
C VAL A 480 15.95 2.00 26.91
N GLN A 481 14.92 1.18 26.99
CA GLN A 481 14.26 0.79 28.23
C GLN A 481 14.11 -0.73 28.28
N GLN A 482 14.50 -1.33 29.40
CA GLN A 482 14.25 -2.75 29.66
C GLN A 482 12.86 -2.91 30.29
N GLN A 483 12.01 -3.76 29.69
CA GLN A 483 10.68 -4.08 30.19
C GLN A 483 10.55 -5.61 30.33
N GLY A 484 10.86 -6.11 31.53
CA GLY A 484 10.94 -7.55 31.78
C GLY A 484 12.20 -8.16 31.14
N GLN A 485 12.01 -9.22 30.33
CA GLN A 485 13.09 -9.83 29.56
C GLN A 485 13.34 -9.13 28.21
N ASP A 486 12.43 -8.24 27.79
CA ASP A 486 12.52 -7.56 26.51
C ASP A 486 13.16 -6.18 26.63
N TRP A 487 13.91 -5.81 25.60
CA TRP A 487 14.44 -4.46 25.43
C TRP A 487 13.57 -3.71 24.42
N ARG A 488 13.19 -2.49 24.77
CA ARG A 488 12.46 -1.57 23.91
C ARG A 488 13.30 -0.34 23.62
N ILE A 489 13.11 0.22 22.44
CA ILE A 489 13.83 1.39 21.96
C ILE A 489 12.84 2.42 21.39
N THR A 490 13.11 3.69 21.68
CA THR A 490 12.38 4.85 21.13
C THR A 490 13.38 5.87 20.60
N LEU A 491 12.90 6.76 19.73
CA LEU A 491 13.67 7.94 19.35
C LEU A 491 13.66 8.92 20.52
N ALA A 492 14.84 9.41 20.90
CA ALA A 492 14.93 10.54 21.81
C ALA A 492 14.49 11.79 21.04
N CYS A 493 13.43 12.48 21.49
CA CYS A 493 13.21 13.86 21.06
C CYS A 493 14.48 14.65 21.38
N VAL A 494 15.14 15.15 20.33
CA VAL A 494 16.16 16.19 20.48
C VAL A 494 15.39 17.44 20.88
N SER A 495 15.37 17.70 22.19
CA SER A 495 14.81 18.92 22.78
C SER A 495 15.64 20.14 22.41
#